data_AF-A0A7L3ZEJ7-F1
#
_entry.id   AF-A0A7L3ZEJ7-F1
#
_cell.length_a   1.000
_cell.length_b   1.000
_cell.length_c   1.000
_cell.angle_alpha   90.00
_cell.angle_beta   90.00
_cell.angle_gamma   90.00
#
_symmetry.space_group_name_H-M   'P 1'
#
loop_
_entity.id
_entity.type
_entity.pdbx_description
1 polymer ?
#
loop_
_entity_poly.entity_id
_entity_poly.type
_entity_poly.pdbx_seq_one_letter_code
_entity_poly.pdbx_strand_id
1 'polypeptide(L)'
;LLHSFFRLILDGAPLIAIHKARYFKKKDGLALGPGPFVAGLEYTTDTKATVVGKPEKTFFLEALRGTDCAPEEAVMIGDDCRDDVGGAQNAGMRGILVRTGKYRPADEDKINPAPYLTCENFPEAVEHILEHLL
;
A
#
# COMPACT_ATOMS: atom_id res chain seq x y z
N LEU A 1 9.55 10.17 -22.06
CA LEU A 1 8.38 10.12 -21.16
C LEU A 1 8.59 10.97 -19.91
N LEU A 2 9.53 10.65 -19.00
CA LEU A 2 9.77 11.45 -17.78
C LEU A 2 10.04 12.95 -18.04
N HIS A 3 10.86 13.26 -19.05
CA HIS A 3 11.14 14.65 -19.43
C HIS A 3 9.87 15.40 -19.89
N SER A 4 8.90 14.70 -20.50
CA SER A 4 7.62 15.29 -20.89
C SER A 4 6.76 15.60 -19.66
N PHE A 5 6.70 14.68 -18.68
CA PHE A 5 6.00 14.93 -17.41
C PHE A 5 6.61 16.08 -16.63
N PHE A 6 7.95 16.15 -16.54
CA PHE A 6 8.66 17.26 -15.92
C PHE A 6 8.22 18.63 -16.47
N ARG A 7 8.16 18.78 -17.80
CA ARG A 7 7.73 20.03 -18.43
C ARG A 7 6.28 20.37 -18.11
N LEU A 8 5.38 19.40 -18.16
CA LEU A 8 3.98 19.61 -17.81
C LEU A 8 3.82 20.10 -16.36
N ILE A 9 4.61 19.55 -15.43
CA ILE A 9 4.58 19.95 -14.03
C ILE A 9 5.10 21.38 -13.88
N LEU A 10 6.18 21.76 -14.59
CA LEU A 10 6.66 23.15 -14.61
C LEU A 10 5.63 24.13 -15.20
N ASP A 11 4.82 23.68 -16.16
CA ASP A 11 3.71 24.44 -16.74
C ASP A 11 2.47 24.48 -15.81
N GLY A 12 2.56 23.92 -14.59
CA GLY A 12 1.52 23.98 -13.56
C GLY A 12 0.58 22.77 -13.50
N ALA A 13 0.86 21.70 -14.25
CA ALA A 13 0.05 20.49 -14.14
C ALA A 13 0.25 19.80 -12.77
N PRO A 14 -0.83 19.31 -12.13
CA PRO A 14 -0.71 18.60 -10.85
C PRO A 14 -0.04 17.23 -11.04
N LEU A 15 0.86 16.89 -10.12
CA LEU A 15 1.44 15.54 -10.04
C LEU A 15 0.55 14.65 -9.14
N ILE A 16 -0.21 13.76 -9.76
CA ILE A 16 -1.06 12.78 -9.06
C ILE A 16 -0.43 11.39 -9.23
N ALA A 17 -0.17 10.71 -8.11
CA ALA A 17 0.39 9.36 -8.09
C ALA A 17 -0.62 8.38 -7.48
N ILE A 18 -0.83 7.22 -8.12
CA ILE A 18 -1.71 6.18 -7.56
C ILE A 18 -1.09 5.64 -6.27
N HIS A 19 0.20 5.31 -6.25
CA HIS A 19 0.93 4.93 -5.04
C HIS A 19 2.43 5.15 -5.26
N LYS A 20 3.22 5.08 -4.19
CA LYS A 20 4.69 5.30 -4.23
C LYS A 20 5.48 4.05 -3.84
N ALA A 21 4.95 2.88 -4.18
CA ALA A 21 5.61 1.61 -3.89
C ALA A 21 7.03 1.59 -4.49
N ARG A 22 8.00 1.17 -3.66
CA ARG A 22 9.42 1.14 -4.03
C ARG A 22 9.71 0.07 -5.09
N TYR A 23 9.10 -1.09 -4.92
CA TYR A 23 9.27 -2.26 -5.78
C TYR A 23 8.06 -3.19 -5.68
N PHE A 24 7.98 -4.14 -6.61
CA PHE A 24 7.03 -5.25 -6.59
C PHE A 24 7.71 -6.54 -7.04
N LYS A 25 7.11 -7.68 -6.72
CA LYS A 25 7.64 -9.01 -7.08
C LYS A 25 7.11 -9.45 -8.45
N LYS A 26 8.02 -9.83 -9.34
CA LYS A 26 7.77 -10.55 -10.60
C LYS A 26 8.29 -11.99 -10.50
N LYS A 27 8.04 -12.80 -11.54
CA LYS A 27 8.53 -14.18 -11.65
C LYS A 27 10.06 -14.26 -11.60
N ASP A 28 10.76 -13.27 -12.15
CA ASP A 28 12.22 -13.20 -12.28
C ASP A 28 12.93 -12.40 -11.17
N GLY A 29 12.19 -11.80 -10.24
CA GLY A 29 12.80 -11.03 -9.15
C GLY A 29 11.99 -9.81 -8.72
N LEU A 30 12.66 -8.86 -8.08
CA LEU A 30 12.06 -7.56 -7.77
C LEU A 30 12.19 -6.63 -8.97
N ALA A 31 11.13 -5.86 -9.23
CA ALA A 31 11.11 -4.80 -10.21
C ALA A 31 10.78 -3.46 -9.55
N LEU A 32 11.25 -2.36 -10.15
CA LEU A 32 10.94 -1.00 -9.67
C LEU A 32 9.43 -0.76 -9.74
N GLY A 33 8.88 -0.25 -8.64
CA GLY A 33 7.51 0.26 -8.62
C GLY A 33 7.42 1.67 -9.22
N PRO A 34 6.27 2.33 -9.13
CA PRO A 34 6.11 3.72 -9.56
C PRO A 34 6.86 4.72 -8.65
N GLY A 35 7.13 4.36 -7.39
CA GLY A 35 7.71 5.25 -6.38
C GLY A 35 9.01 5.96 -6.81
N PRO A 36 10.02 5.26 -7.35
CA PRO A 36 11.24 5.88 -7.85
C PRO A 36 11.00 6.95 -8.94
N PHE A 37 10.03 6.72 -9.83
CA PHE A 37 9.69 7.68 -10.89
C PHE A 37 8.98 8.90 -10.34
N VAL A 38 8.06 8.71 -9.39
CA VAL A 38 7.37 9.79 -8.68
C VAL A 38 8.39 10.62 -7.90
N ALA A 39 9.27 9.97 -7.13
CA ALA A 39 10.29 10.65 -6.35
C ALA A 39 11.27 11.45 -7.23
N GLY A 40 11.63 10.93 -8.41
CA GLY A 40 12.44 11.67 -9.37
C GLY A 40 11.74 12.92 -9.91
N LEU A 41 10.44 12.85 -10.17
CA LEU A 41 9.65 14.02 -10.62
C LEU A 41 9.47 15.04 -9.48
N GLU A 42 9.14 14.59 -8.28
CA GLU A 42 9.07 15.45 -7.09
C GLU A 42 10.40 16.19 -6.86
N TYR A 43 11.51 15.46 -6.91
CA TYR A 43 12.84 16.03 -6.70
C TYR A 43 13.22 17.07 -7.78
N THR A 44 12.93 16.77 -9.04
CA THR A 44 13.30 17.65 -10.16
C THR A 44 12.41 18.89 -10.30
N THR A 45 11.19 18.85 -9.76
CA THR A 45 10.21 19.95 -9.85
C THR A 45 10.04 20.72 -8.55
N ASP A 46 10.67 20.27 -7.46
CA ASP A 46 10.44 20.76 -6.09
C ASP A 46 8.96 20.78 -5.68
N THR A 47 8.21 19.77 -6.15
CA THR A 47 6.80 19.58 -5.83
C THR A 47 6.58 18.28 -5.06
N LYS A 48 5.41 18.14 -4.43
CA LYS A 48 4.95 16.88 -3.82
C LYS A 48 3.81 16.30 -4.62
N ALA A 49 3.88 15.01 -4.91
CA ALA A 49 2.79 14.31 -5.55
C ALA A 49 1.61 14.20 -4.58
N THR A 50 0.39 14.43 -5.08
CA THR A 50 -0.81 13.97 -4.38
C THR A 50 -0.92 12.46 -4.60
N VAL A 51 -0.75 11.69 -3.52
CA VAL A 51 -0.92 10.23 -3.55
C VAL A 51 -2.38 9.93 -3.27
N VAL A 52 -3.02 9.07 -4.07
CA VAL A 52 -4.46 8.76 -3.93
C VAL A 52 -4.76 7.32 -3.53
N GLY A 53 -3.76 6.44 -3.61
CA GLY A 53 -3.83 5.05 -3.19
C GLY A 53 -3.08 4.80 -1.88
N LYS A 54 -2.77 3.53 -1.63
CA LYS A 54 -2.04 3.09 -0.44
C LYS A 54 -0.74 3.88 -0.18
N PRO A 55 -0.42 4.26 1.08
CA PRO A 55 -1.12 3.97 2.33
C PRO A 55 -2.22 4.99 2.73
N GLU A 56 -2.66 5.86 1.81
CA GLU A 56 -3.59 6.93 2.17
C GLU A 56 -4.92 6.37 2.69
N LYS A 57 -5.37 6.90 3.85
CA LYS A 57 -6.59 6.45 4.52
C LYS A 57 -7.81 6.45 3.60
N THR A 58 -7.91 7.46 2.73
CA THR A 58 -9.00 7.59 1.76
C THR A 58 -9.10 6.38 0.84
N PHE A 59 -7.99 5.75 0.44
CA PHE A 59 -8.03 4.57 -0.43
C PHE A 59 -8.80 3.41 0.21
N PHE A 60 -8.56 3.16 1.50
CA PHE A 60 -9.20 2.08 2.25
C PHE A 60 -10.66 2.38 2.54
N LEU A 61 -10.98 3.61 2.96
CA LEU A 61 -12.37 4.01 3.19
C LEU A 61 -13.21 3.97 1.91
N GLU A 62 -12.61 4.36 0.78
CA GLU A 62 -13.26 4.28 -0.53
C GLU A 62 -13.48 2.83 -0.97
N ALA A 63 -12.60 1.90 -0.61
CA ALA A 63 -12.79 0.47 -0.88
C ALA A 63 -13.97 -0.13 -0.10
N LEU A 64 -14.33 0.45 1.05
CA LEU A 64 -15.52 0.09 1.83
C LEU A 64 -16.76 0.89 1.43
N ARG A 65 -16.63 1.91 0.57
CA ARG A 65 -17.76 2.74 0.20
C ARG A 65 -18.81 1.94 -0.56
N GLY A 66 -20.04 1.96 -0.07
CA GLY A 66 -21.16 1.22 -0.67
C GLY A 66 -21.28 -0.21 -0.13
N THR A 67 -20.43 -0.62 0.82
CA THR A 67 -20.71 -1.73 1.72
C THR A 67 -21.35 -1.19 3.00
N ASP A 68 -22.05 -2.05 3.74
CA ASP A 68 -22.57 -1.74 5.08
C ASP A 68 -21.52 -2.03 6.18
N CYS A 69 -20.23 -2.09 5.83
CA CYS A 69 -19.15 -2.43 6.76
C CYS A 69 -18.40 -1.19 7.23
N ALA A 70 -18.27 -1.04 8.55
CA ALA A 70 -17.32 -0.10 9.14
C ALA A 70 -15.88 -0.60 8.95
N PRO A 71 -14.87 0.29 8.95
CA PRO A 71 -13.46 -0.12 8.86
C PRO A 71 -13.07 -1.18 9.89
N GLU A 72 -13.58 -1.08 11.12
CA GLU A 72 -13.30 -1.98 12.24
C GLU A 72 -13.84 -3.42 12.02
N GLU A 73 -14.75 -3.57 11.06
CA GLU A 73 -15.38 -4.84 10.65
C GLU A 73 -14.67 -5.43 9.42
N ALA A 74 -13.67 -4.76 8.88
CA ALA A 74 -12.95 -5.18 7.69
C ALA A 74 -11.51 -5.63 7.98
N VAL A 75 -11.00 -6.52 7.13
CA VAL A 75 -9.64 -7.05 7.17
C VAL A 75 -8.94 -6.79 5.84
N MET A 76 -7.75 -6.20 5.88
CA MET A 76 -6.85 -6.09 4.72
C MET A 76 -5.79 -7.19 4.79
N ILE A 77 -5.64 -7.98 3.72
CA ILE A 77 -4.56 -8.97 3.57
C ILE A 77 -3.59 -8.44 2.53
N GLY A 78 -2.30 -8.32 2.86
CA GLY A 78 -1.30 -7.75 1.96
C GLY A 78 0.12 -8.25 2.21
N ASP A 79 1.00 -8.05 1.24
CA ASP A 79 2.43 -8.39 1.32
C ASP A 79 3.33 -7.16 1.54
N ASP A 80 2.75 -5.95 1.55
CA ASP A 80 3.42 -4.72 1.99
C ASP A 80 3.02 -4.35 3.42
N CYS A 81 3.98 -4.44 4.33
CA CYS A 81 3.73 -4.04 5.72
C CYS A 81 3.34 -2.55 5.85
N ARG A 82 3.90 -1.64 5.05
CA ARG A 82 3.60 -0.21 5.17
C ARG A 82 2.38 0.20 4.36
N ASP A 83 2.40 -0.15 3.08
CA ASP A 83 1.41 0.35 2.14
C ASP A 83 0.06 -0.37 2.34
N ASP A 84 0.07 -1.69 2.58
CA ASP A 84 -1.16 -2.48 2.73
C ASP A 84 -1.63 -2.48 4.18
N VAL A 85 -0.80 -3.04 5.06
CA VAL A 85 -1.18 -3.37 6.45
C VAL A 85 -1.22 -2.12 7.31
N GLY A 86 -0.14 -1.32 7.30
CA GLY A 86 -0.07 -0.05 8.03
C GLY A 86 -1.11 0.95 7.54
N GLY A 87 -1.30 1.07 6.23
CA GLY A 87 -2.35 1.90 5.64
C GLY A 87 -3.76 1.51 6.11
N ALA A 88 -4.08 0.22 6.08
CA ALA A 88 -5.37 -0.29 6.51
C ALA A 88 -5.60 -0.09 8.02
N GLN A 89 -4.59 -0.33 8.85
CA GLN A 89 -4.66 -0.11 10.30
C GLN A 89 -4.87 1.37 10.64
N ASN A 90 -4.22 2.28 9.94
CA ASN A 90 -4.46 3.73 10.09
C ASN A 90 -5.88 4.13 9.65
N ALA A 91 -6.52 3.34 8.79
CA ALA A 91 -7.90 3.53 8.39
C ALA A 91 -8.92 2.93 9.38
N GLY A 92 -8.49 2.12 10.35
CA GLY A 92 -9.34 1.46 11.35
C GLY A 92 -9.54 -0.05 11.11
N MET A 93 -8.98 -0.60 10.03
CA MET A 93 -9.11 -2.03 9.69
C MET A 93 -8.12 -2.90 10.44
N ARG A 94 -8.41 -4.20 10.53
CA ARG A 94 -7.37 -5.20 10.87
C ARG A 94 -6.48 -5.43 9.66
N GLY A 95 -5.17 -5.51 9.85
CA GLY A 95 -4.21 -5.79 8.79
C GLY A 95 -3.50 -7.12 8.99
N ILE A 96 -3.58 -8.02 8.01
CA ILE A 96 -2.86 -9.30 7.98
C ILE A 96 -1.72 -9.21 6.97
N LEU A 97 -0.49 -9.42 7.43
CA LEU A 97 0.70 -9.47 6.60
C LEU A 97 0.98 -10.91 6.15
N VAL A 98 1.08 -11.16 4.85
CA VAL A 98 1.47 -12.47 4.31
C VAL A 98 2.95 -12.48 3.92
N ARG A 99 3.66 -13.58 4.18
CA ARG A 99 5.09 -13.74 3.85
C ARG A 99 5.37 -14.12 2.39
N THR A 100 4.39 -13.93 1.52
CA THR A 100 4.53 -14.10 0.07
C THR A 100 4.90 -12.79 -0.63
N GLY A 101 5.08 -12.84 -1.96
CA GLY A 101 5.27 -11.63 -2.76
C GLY A 101 6.56 -10.87 -2.46
N LYS A 102 6.43 -9.60 -2.07
CA LYS A 102 7.58 -8.70 -1.80
C LYS A 102 8.00 -8.63 -0.34
N TYR A 103 7.29 -9.30 0.57
CA TYR A 103 7.64 -9.38 1.99
C TYR A 103 9.11 -9.76 2.18
N ARG A 104 9.76 -9.16 3.19
CA ARG A 104 11.09 -9.55 3.68
C ARG A 104 11.03 -9.84 5.18
N PRO A 105 11.92 -10.72 5.69
CA PRO A 105 11.99 -10.98 7.13
C PRO A 105 12.10 -9.68 7.93
N ALA A 106 11.33 -9.59 9.03
CA ALA A 106 11.21 -8.41 9.88
C ALA A 106 10.52 -7.21 9.22
N ASP A 107 9.76 -7.42 8.15
CA ASP A 107 8.89 -6.37 7.61
C ASP A 107 7.78 -6.00 8.60
N GLU A 108 7.29 -6.96 9.38
CA GLU A 108 6.29 -6.78 10.44
C GLU A 108 6.71 -5.70 11.47
N ASP A 109 8.01 -5.52 11.69
CA ASP A 109 8.56 -4.53 12.64
C ASP A 109 8.61 -3.10 12.07
N LYS A 110 8.23 -2.90 10.79
CA LYS A 110 8.32 -1.60 10.11
C LYS A 110 7.18 -0.65 10.45
N ILE A 111 6.16 -1.11 11.16
CA ILE A 111 4.97 -0.33 11.54
C ILE A 111 4.70 -0.49 13.04
N ASN A 112 4.00 0.49 13.61
CA ASN A 112 3.49 0.43 14.98
C ASN A 112 2.07 1.03 15.01
N PRO A 113 1.04 0.30 15.48
CA PRO A 113 1.10 -1.08 16.00
C PRO A 113 1.49 -2.09 14.92
N ALA A 114 2.04 -3.23 15.35
CA ALA A 114 2.38 -4.36 14.49
C ALA A 114 1.14 -4.87 13.72
N PRO A 115 1.32 -5.66 12.63
CA PRO A 115 0.22 -6.36 11.97
C PRO A 115 -0.66 -7.11 12.98
N TYR A 116 -1.98 -7.15 12.75
CA TYR A 116 -2.89 -7.95 13.57
C TYR A 116 -2.49 -9.45 13.54
N LEU A 117 -2.07 -9.92 12.36
CA LEU A 117 -1.49 -11.24 12.16
C LEU A 117 -0.40 -11.17 11.09
N THR A 118 0.65 -11.97 11.24
CA THR A 118 1.58 -12.28 10.16
C THR A 118 1.55 -13.79 9.91
N CYS A 119 1.26 -14.23 8.70
CA CYS A 119 1.16 -15.65 8.32
C CYS A 119 1.91 -15.95 7.01
N GLU A 120 2.09 -17.22 6.66
CA GLU A 120 2.98 -17.58 5.54
C GLU A 120 2.37 -17.20 4.19
N ASN A 121 1.05 -17.30 4.04
CA ASN A 121 0.37 -17.15 2.76
C ASN A 121 -1.11 -16.75 2.90
N PHE A 122 -1.75 -16.47 1.76
CA PHE A 122 -3.15 -16.08 1.69
C PHE A 122 -4.12 -17.15 2.21
N PRO A 123 -3.98 -18.45 1.86
CA PRO A 123 -4.80 -19.51 2.46
C PRO A 123 -4.83 -19.50 3.99
N GLU A 124 -3.68 -19.39 4.66
CA GLU A 124 -3.61 -19.30 6.12
C GLU A 124 -4.30 -18.05 6.68
N ALA A 125 -4.21 -16.91 5.98
CA ALA A 125 -4.93 -15.70 6.37
C ALA A 125 -6.46 -15.91 6.31
N VAL A 126 -6.94 -16.63 5.29
CA VAL A 126 -8.37 -16.95 5.14
C VAL A 126 -8.83 -17.90 6.23
N GLU A 127 -8.06 -18.95 6.52
CA GLU A 127 -8.37 -19.92 7.59
C GLU A 127 -8.50 -19.21 8.95
N HIS A 128 -7.56 -18.33 9.29
CA HIS A 128 -7.63 -17.53 10.51
C HIS A 128 -8.88 -16.64 10.59
N ILE A 129 -9.28 -16.01 9.47
CA ILE A 129 -10.50 -15.19 9.44
C ILE A 129 -11.74 -16.05 9.69
N LEU A 130 -11.81 -17.23 9.06
CA LEU A 130 -12.94 -18.16 9.22
C LEU A 130 -13.05 -18.71 10.64
N GLU A 131 -11.93 -18.94 11.33
CA GLU A 131 -11.91 -19.55 12.67
C GLU A 131 -12.09 -18.55 13.81
N HIS A 132 -11.72 -17.28 13.62
CA HIS A 132 -11.61 -16.31 14.71
C HIS A 132 -12.39 -15.01 14.53
N LEU A 133 -12.85 -14.70 13.33
CA LEU A 133 -13.49 -13.41 13.02
C LEU A 133 -14.90 -13.54 12.41
N LEU A 134 -15.36 -14.78 12.16
CA LEU A 134 -16.73 -15.12 11.73
C LEU A 134 -17.37 -16.05 12.76
#